data_AF-A0A2N5KM23-F1
#
_entry.id   AF-A0A2N5KM23-F1
#
_cell.length_a   1.000
_cell.length_b   1.000
_cell.length_c   1.000
_cell.angle_alpha   90.00
_cell.angle_beta   90.00
_cell.angle_gamma   90.00
#
_symmetry.space_group_name_H-M   'P 1'
#
loop_
_entity.id
_entity.type
_entity.pdbx_description
1 polymer ?
#
loop_
_entity_poly.entity_id
_entity_poly.type
_entity_poly.pdbx_seq_one_letter_code
_entity_poly.pdbx_strand_id
1 'polypeptide(L)'
;MDVRRRLERLEAARGTQKAPYEVPMSVRIYLKAVERHRAHENGEVPPAYAPDELAALHAEDLDTVAGGGAVGQLRDSGGWEFPEGAALLDSWEDDARRRLARVEEGETLEAVYEDDGEEAS
;
A
#
# COMPACT_ATOMS: atom_id res chain seq x y z
N MET A 1 -29.13 13.04 26.19
CA MET A 1 -29.31 12.17 25.01
C MET A 1 -29.04 10.75 25.48
N ASP A 2 -30.04 9.87 25.47
CA ASP A 2 -29.97 8.55 26.12
C ASP A 2 -29.16 7.56 25.26
N VAL A 3 -28.02 7.10 25.80
CA VAL A 3 -27.09 6.16 25.15
C VAL A 3 -27.79 4.85 24.81
N ARG A 4 -28.76 4.42 25.64
CA ARG A 4 -29.49 3.17 25.45
C ARG A 4 -30.36 3.20 24.20
N ARG A 5 -31.06 4.33 24.00
CA ARG A 5 -31.89 4.56 22.81
C ARG A 5 -31.08 4.71 21.52
N ARG A 6 -29.82 5.17 21.63
CA ARG A 6 -28.88 5.24 20.51
C ARG A 6 -28.34 3.85 20.16
N LEU A 7 -28.07 3.01 21.16
CA LEU A 7 -27.62 1.63 20.98
C LEU A 7 -28.71 0.77 20.29
N GLU A 8 -29.95 0.82 20.80
CA GLU A 8 -31.09 0.10 20.21
C GLU A 8 -31.31 0.47 18.74
N ARG A 9 -31.12 1.75 18.40
CA ARG A 9 -31.26 2.23 17.01
C ARG A 9 -30.12 1.73 16.10
N LEU A 10 -28.90 1.59 16.62
CA LEU A 10 -27.76 1.05 15.88
C LEU A 10 -27.88 -0.47 15.71
N GLU A 11 -28.33 -1.18 16.74
CA GLU A 11 -28.58 -2.62 16.69
C GLU A 11 -29.73 -2.95 15.73
N ALA A 12 -30.79 -2.14 15.69
CA ALA A 12 -31.87 -2.27 14.73
C ALA A 12 -31.42 -2.00 13.28
N ALA A 13 -30.39 -1.16 13.08
CA ALA A 13 -29.82 -0.87 11.76
C ALA A 13 -28.80 -1.93 11.29
N ARG A 14 -28.32 -2.80 12.19
CA ARG A 14 -27.30 -3.84 11.93
C ARG A 14 -27.71 -4.86 10.85
N GLY A 15 -29.00 -4.98 10.55
CA GLY A 15 -29.54 -5.88 9.50
C GLY A 15 -29.97 -5.19 8.20
N THR A 16 -29.92 -3.87 8.10
CA THR A 16 -30.42 -3.11 6.92
C THR A 16 -29.31 -2.53 6.04
N GLN A 17 -28.05 -2.51 6.48
CA GLN A 17 -26.91 -2.24 5.61
C GLN A 17 -26.46 -3.53 4.91
N LYS A 18 -27.05 -3.79 3.74
CA LYS A 18 -26.69 -4.88 2.80
C LYS A 18 -25.56 -4.51 1.83
N ALA A 19 -24.74 -3.51 2.13
CA ALA A 19 -23.50 -3.34 1.38
C ALA A 19 -22.45 -4.23 2.06
N PRO A 20 -21.85 -5.22 1.37
CA PRO A 20 -20.66 -5.87 1.92
C PRO A 20 -19.65 -4.75 2.22
N TYR A 21 -19.15 -4.71 3.46
CA TYR A 21 -18.09 -3.77 3.79
C TYR A 21 -16.85 -4.22 3.01
N GLU A 22 -16.53 -3.48 1.95
CA GLU A 22 -15.37 -3.74 1.14
C GLU A 22 -14.15 -3.09 1.79
N VAL A 23 -13.10 -3.88 1.99
CA VAL A 23 -11.83 -3.38 2.53
C VAL A 23 -11.18 -2.53 1.43
N PRO A 24 -10.85 -1.25 1.68
CA PRO A 24 -10.20 -0.40 0.68
C PRO A 24 -8.92 -1.04 0.15
N MET A 25 -8.64 -0.84 -1.15
CA MET A 25 -7.46 -1.43 -1.82
C MET A 25 -6.15 -1.11 -1.11
N SER A 26 -5.94 0.13 -0.70
CA SER A 26 -4.74 0.55 0.05
C SER A 26 -4.58 -0.20 1.37
N VAL A 27 -5.69 -0.53 2.05
CA VAL A 27 -5.66 -1.32 3.29
C VAL A 27 -5.33 -2.79 2.99
N ARG A 28 -5.86 -3.35 1.89
CA ARG A 28 -5.52 -4.72 1.45
C ARG A 28 -4.03 -4.84 1.15
N ILE A 29 -3.49 -3.93 0.35
CA ILE A 29 -2.07 -3.87 0.00
C ILE A 29 -1.20 -3.71 1.25
N TYR A 30 -1.55 -2.78 2.14
CA TYR A 30 -0.82 -2.58 3.39
C TYR A 30 -0.77 -3.85 4.25
N LEU A 31 -1.93 -4.49 4.47
CA LEU A 31 -1.97 -5.73 5.26
C LEU A 31 -1.19 -6.85 4.59
N LYS A 32 -1.25 -6.96 3.25
CA LYS A 32 -0.45 -7.91 2.48
C LYS A 32 1.05 -7.66 2.66
N ALA A 33 1.50 -6.41 2.55
CA ALA A 33 2.90 -6.04 2.76
C ALA A 33 3.39 -6.43 4.17
N VAL A 34 2.56 -6.21 5.21
CA VAL A 34 2.86 -6.65 6.58
C VAL A 34 2.95 -8.19 6.68
N GLU A 35 2.04 -8.92 6.05
CA GLU A 35 2.08 -10.38 6.01
C GLU A 35 3.33 -10.90 5.30
N ARG A 36 3.70 -10.30 4.16
CA ARG A 36 4.93 -10.63 3.42
C ARG A 36 6.19 -10.39 4.26
N HIS A 37 6.26 -9.25 4.95
CA HIS A 37 7.38 -8.97 5.85
C HIS A 37 7.52 -10.00 6.96
N ARG A 38 6.41 -10.40 7.59
CA ARG A 38 6.41 -11.45 8.62
C ARG A 38 6.83 -12.80 8.06
N ALA A 39 6.35 -13.15 6.86
CA ALA A 39 6.76 -14.39 6.21
C ALA A 39 8.28 -14.39 5.99
N HIS A 40 8.83 -13.28 5.51
CA HIS A 40 10.28 -13.12 5.36
C HIS A 40 11.04 -13.26 6.70
N GLU A 41 10.60 -12.58 7.77
CA GLU A 41 11.21 -12.71 9.10
C GLU A 41 11.20 -14.15 9.64
N ASN A 42 10.19 -14.94 9.25
CA ASN A 42 10.04 -16.33 9.66
C ASN A 42 10.67 -17.35 8.69
N GLY A 43 11.26 -16.91 7.58
CA GLY A 43 11.76 -17.80 6.51
C GLY A 43 10.65 -18.58 5.80
N GLU A 44 9.44 -18.03 5.77
CA GLU A 44 8.26 -18.57 5.11
C GLU A 44 8.07 -17.96 3.72
N VAL A 45 7.34 -18.66 2.85
CA VAL A 45 7.00 -18.15 1.53
C VAL A 45 6.00 -17.00 1.68
N PRO A 46 6.29 -15.79 1.18
CA PRO A 46 5.40 -14.65 1.29
C PRO A 46 4.13 -14.85 0.46
N PRO A 47 2.97 -14.37 0.94
CA PRO A 47 1.74 -14.44 0.15
C PRO A 47 1.87 -13.56 -1.11
N ALA A 48 1.49 -14.14 -2.24
CA ALA A 48 1.40 -13.45 -3.53
C ALA A 48 0.40 -12.29 -3.51
N TYR A 49 0.66 -11.27 -4.33
CA TYR A 49 -0.29 -10.19 -4.55
C TYR A 49 -1.36 -10.64 -5.54
N ALA A 50 -2.59 -10.18 -5.34
CA ALA A 50 -3.65 -10.39 -6.33
C ALA A 50 -3.45 -9.45 -7.55
N PRO A 51 -3.98 -9.78 -8.75
CA PRO A 51 -3.80 -8.94 -9.94
C PRO A 51 -4.30 -7.50 -9.79
N ASP A 52 -5.38 -7.30 -9.03
CA ASP A 52 -5.92 -5.96 -8.73
C ASP A 52 -5.02 -5.17 -7.76
N GLU A 53 -4.34 -5.87 -6.84
CA GLU A 53 -3.33 -5.29 -5.94
C GLU A 53 -2.07 -4.88 -6.71
N LEU A 54 -1.60 -5.73 -7.63
CA LEU A 54 -0.47 -5.44 -8.51
C LEU A 54 -0.73 -4.21 -9.39
N ALA A 55 -1.92 -4.12 -9.99
CA ALA A 55 -2.31 -2.96 -10.79
C ALA A 55 -2.37 -1.68 -9.96
N ALA A 56 -2.82 -1.76 -8.71
CA ALA A 56 -2.88 -0.62 -7.80
C ALA A 56 -1.48 -0.18 -7.31
N LEU A 57 -0.58 -1.11 -7.00
CA LEU A 57 0.83 -0.82 -6.70
C LEU A 57 1.52 -0.14 -7.89
N HIS A 58 1.28 -0.63 -9.11
CA HIS A 58 1.82 -0.02 -10.32
C HIS A 58 1.30 1.40 -10.54
N ALA A 59 0.00 1.64 -10.30
CA ALA A 59 -0.57 2.98 -10.37
C ALA A 59 0.01 3.92 -9.30
N GLU A 60 0.31 3.42 -8.10
CA GLU A 60 0.95 4.19 -7.03
C GLU A 60 2.39 4.58 -7.37
N ASP A 61 3.17 3.69 -8.00
CA ASP A 61 4.52 4.01 -8.47
C ASP A 61 4.49 5.10 -9.56
N LEU A 62 3.54 5.01 -10.50
CA LEU A 62 3.35 6.04 -11.53
C LEU A 62 3.03 7.41 -10.92
N ASP A 63 2.12 7.44 -9.93
CA ASP A 63 1.74 8.68 -9.24
C ASP A 63 2.92 9.23 -8.42
N THR A 64 3.66 8.36 -7.73
CA THR A 64 4.86 8.71 -6.97
C THR A 64 5.93 9.38 -7.84
N VAL A 65 6.28 8.77 -8.98
CA VAL A 65 7.29 9.34 -9.90
C VAL A 65 6.82 10.63 -10.56
N ALA A 66 5.51 10.82 -10.71
CA ALA A 66 4.92 12.09 -11.17
C ALA A 66 4.91 13.19 -10.08
N GLY A 67 5.41 12.90 -8.87
CA GLY A 67 5.39 13.81 -7.72
C GLY A 67 4.01 13.90 -7.04
N GLY A 68 3.11 12.97 -7.35
CA GLY A 68 1.79 12.86 -6.76
C GLY A 68 1.72 11.84 -5.62
N GLY A 69 0.51 11.33 -5.36
CA GLY A 69 0.28 10.28 -4.38
C GLY A 69 0.65 10.65 -2.94
N ALA A 70 0.91 9.62 -2.14
CA ALA A 70 1.32 9.80 -0.76
C ALA A 70 2.70 10.47 -0.67
N VAL A 71 3.66 10.09 -1.51
CA VAL A 71 5.02 10.67 -1.50
C VAL A 71 4.99 12.17 -1.75
N GLY A 72 4.28 12.63 -2.78
CA GLY A 72 4.10 14.06 -3.06
C GLY A 72 3.45 14.81 -1.89
N GLN A 73 2.39 14.26 -1.30
CA GLN A 73 1.73 14.85 -0.13
C GLN A 73 2.65 14.95 1.10
N LEU A 74 3.53 13.96 1.29
CA LEU A 74 4.50 13.97 2.39
C LEU A 74 5.61 15.00 2.14
N ARG A 75 6.07 15.17 0.89
CA ARG A 75 7.07 16.20 0.54
C ARG A 75 6.56 17.62 0.87
N ASP A 76 5.27 17.88 0.70
CA ASP A 76 4.64 19.17 1.03
C ASP A 76 4.27 19.31 2.51
N SER A 77 4.48 18.26 3.31
CA SER A 77 4.13 18.25 4.73
C SER A 77 5.29 18.75 5.58
N GLY A 78 5.03 19.76 6.41
CA GLY A 78 6.02 20.30 7.37
C GLY A 78 6.59 19.25 8.34
N GLY A 79 5.91 18.11 8.50
CA GLY A 79 6.41 16.98 9.28
C GLY A 79 7.52 16.17 8.62
N TRP A 80 7.89 16.46 7.37
CA TRP A 80 8.86 15.69 6.56
C TRP A 80 9.99 16.55 5.99
N GLU A 81 10.06 17.83 6.34
CA GLU A 81 11.08 18.77 5.86
C GLU A 81 12.49 18.52 6.43
N PHE A 82 12.66 17.50 7.29
CA PHE A 82 13.95 17.14 7.86
C PHE A 82 14.77 16.24 6.90
N PRO A 83 16.12 16.29 6.95
CA PRO A 83 16.98 15.62 5.95
C PRO A 83 16.72 14.11 5.82
N GLU A 84 16.51 13.41 6.93
CA GLU A 84 16.26 11.97 6.93
C GLU A 84 14.90 11.62 6.31
N GLY A 85 13.91 12.51 6.45
CA GLY A 85 12.59 12.37 5.85
C GLY A 85 12.66 12.55 4.34
N ALA A 86 13.35 13.60 3.89
CA ALA A 86 13.61 13.84 2.48
C ALA A 86 14.36 12.65 1.82
N ALA A 87 15.41 12.15 2.46
CA ALA A 87 16.17 11.00 1.96
C ALA A 87 15.32 9.72 1.88
N LEU A 88 14.42 9.50 2.84
CA LEU A 88 13.50 8.37 2.80
C LEU A 88 12.51 8.50 1.63
N LEU A 89 11.93 9.68 1.42
CA LEU A 89 11.03 9.93 0.30
C LEU A 89 11.74 9.78 -1.06
N ASP A 90 13.00 10.23 -1.16
CA ASP A 90 13.84 10.04 -2.34
C ASP A 90 14.07 8.55 -2.62
N SER A 91 14.36 7.75 -1.59
CA SER A 91 14.53 6.30 -1.75
C SER A 91 13.25 5.62 -2.25
N TRP A 92 12.08 6.02 -1.75
CA TRP A 92 10.80 5.45 -2.20
C TRP A 92 10.51 5.80 -3.66
N GLU A 93 10.81 7.03 -4.08
CA GLU A 93 10.67 7.47 -5.47
C GLU A 93 11.65 6.74 -6.40
N ASP A 94 12.89 6.50 -5.96
CA ASP A 94 13.87 5.74 -6.72
C ASP A 94 13.49 4.26 -6.84
N ASP A 95 12.92 3.67 -5.79
CA ASP A 95 12.38 2.30 -5.84
C ASP A 95 11.23 2.20 -6.85
N ALA A 96 10.32 3.19 -6.85
CA ALA A 96 9.23 3.26 -7.82
C ALA A 96 9.77 3.38 -9.25
N ARG A 97 10.76 4.25 -9.50
CA ARG A 97 11.42 4.36 -10.82
C ARG A 97 12.03 3.03 -11.28
N ARG A 98 12.72 2.31 -10.40
CA ARG A 98 13.34 1.02 -10.76
C ARG A 98 12.28 -0.01 -11.13
N ARG A 99 11.18 -0.09 -10.37
CA ARG A 99 10.07 -0.99 -10.71
C ARG A 99 9.43 -0.63 -12.04
N LEU A 100 9.16 0.64 -12.29
CA LEU A 100 8.59 1.10 -13.57
C LEU A 100 9.52 0.79 -14.75
N ALA A 101 10.83 1.00 -14.61
CA ALA A 101 11.79 0.68 -15.65
C ALA A 101 11.78 -0.82 -16.02
N ARG A 102 11.71 -1.71 -15.02
CA ARG A 102 11.59 -3.16 -15.26
C ARG A 102 10.31 -3.52 -16.04
N VAL A 103 9.19 -2.89 -15.70
CA VAL A 103 7.93 -3.07 -16.45
C VAL A 103 8.07 -2.57 -17.89
N GLU A 104 8.73 -1.43 -18.11
CA GLU A 104 9.02 -0.90 -19.46
C GLU A 104 9.94 -1.80 -20.28
N GLU A 105 10.88 -2.48 -19.62
CA GLU A 105 11.77 -3.50 -20.22
C GLU A 105 11.05 -4.82 -20.56
N GLY A 106 9.79 -4.96 -20.14
CA GLY A 106 8.90 -6.07 -20.50
C GLY A 106 8.75 -7.13 -19.41
N GLU A 107 9.21 -6.88 -18.18
CA GLU A 107 8.89 -7.74 -17.05
C GLU A 107 7.40 -7.64 -16.67
N THR A 108 6.83 -8.74 -16.16
CA THR A 108 5.43 -8.72 -15.70
C THR A 108 5.32 -8.04 -14.34
N LEU A 109 4.12 -7.55 -13.99
CA LEU A 109 3.89 -6.93 -12.69
C LEU A 109 4.16 -7.93 -11.55
N GLU A 110 3.79 -9.20 -11.73
CA GLU A 110 4.11 -10.26 -10.77
C GLU A 110 5.62 -10.34 -10.53
N ALA A 111 6.42 -10.40 -11.59
CA ALA A 111 7.88 -10.48 -11.47
C ALA A 111 8.49 -9.24 -10.78
N VAL A 112 7.94 -8.05 -11.01
CA VAL A 112 8.47 -6.80 -10.45
C VAL A 112 8.07 -6.58 -8.99
N TYR A 113 6.83 -6.91 -8.62
CA TYR A 113 6.29 -6.61 -7.29
C TYR A 113 6.32 -7.80 -6.31
N GLU A 114 6.58 -9.01 -6.80
CA GLU A 114 6.83 -10.17 -5.94
C GLU A 114 8.31 -10.45 -5.72
N ASP A 115 9.20 -9.78 -6.46
CA ASP A 115 10.63 -9.80 -6.22
C ASP A 115 10.95 -8.95 -4.98
N ASP A 116 11.16 -9.63 -3.85
CA ASP A 116 11.39 -9.04 -2.54
C ASP A 116 12.76 -8.34 -2.39
N GLY A 117 13.51 -8.16 -3.47
CA GLY A 117 14.76 -7.40 -3.47
C GLY A 117 15.84 -8.08 -2.63
N GLU A 118 16.24 -9.31 -3.00
CA GLU A 118 17.39 -10.02 -2.41
C GLU A 118 18.75 -9.31 -2.60
N GLU A 119 18.80 -8.08 -3.13
CA GLU A 119 20.04 -7.29 -3.28
C GLU A 119 20.21 -6.24 -2.17
N ALA A 120 20.27 -6.67 -0.90
CA ALA A 120 20.89 -5.90 0.17
C ALA A 120 21.39 -6.81 1.30
N SER A 121 22.52 -7.49 1.08
CA SER A 121 23.35 -8.09 2.14
C SER A 121 24.83 -7.95 1.82
#